data_AF-A0AAD4M5W1-F1
#
_entry.id   AF-A0AAD4M5W1-F1
#
_cell.length_a   1.000
_cell.length_b   1.000
_cell.length_c   1.000
_cell.angle_alpha   90.00
_cell.angle_beta   90.00
_cell.angle_gamma   90.00
#
_symmetry.space_group_name_H-M   'P 1'
#
loop_
_entity.id
_entity.type
_entity.pdbx_description
1 polymer ?
#
loop_
_entity_poly.entity_id
_entity_poly.type
_entity_poly.pdbx_seq_one_letter_code
_entity_poly.pdbx_strand_id
1 'polypeptide(L)'
;MSSSLLVNLTRLANEGYPATEVIKYLIDVVGHDVVSFRRNTQVSYMLVDRAREICDAINGHIRRAESGNDWASFEKFTNAIDPIEDALFKLVAFTEDEKALYLAGKTSVEDCITSTEHWATNREEIWKALNVLETKTKLTDLFSEADVSSREADRLEAQNYDDKTFFGEVVEDIKDGLSTLRRVPPAIQNVRTNFDQLLTKLATGSILPWLTVYAVKTGLLVQGMVNMTLRSGPIDAATRNHLRSKLVWEAADELLELLNATTGDGKGSTDQVRLKYEAFLRTLRNTKELALPKSYIELIKQAGRVRRPFHSQAVALISLCRTLVTEFGKEKNHTAENALFLEEFVIFDSPPFGLSLKEAAAAVTELRTVDTENLEEHAAYKALVVAQNRIKICFSAFGLEDDWSAKELLLSDAVTKDKERMDELNKALRTRPPLTTQERAAQAKVTVAVYEKTTPEPQAVHEVTFDVESSARLSAVRWTVAGGLPKQLARRARQEGEFLFGPEDEHRDLHTALSALIDSSNKCKLKLIV
;
A
#
# COMPACT_ATOMS: atom_id res chain seq x y z
N MET A 1 35.46 -50.41 3.32
CA MET A 1 34.12 -50.58 2.71
C MET A 1 33.40 -49.25 2.84
N SER A 2 32.86 -48.71 1.75
CA SER A 2 32.05 -47.48 1.80
C SER A 2 30.69 -47.85 2.40
N SER A 3 30.43 -47.46 3.65
CA SER A 3 29.08 -47.52 4.21
C SER A 3 28.32 -46.26 3.82
N SER A 4 27.04 -46.41 3.43
CA SER A 4 26.20 -45.25 3.13
C SER A 4 25.87 -44.50 4.43
N LEU A 5 25.61 -43.20 4.33
CA LEU A 5 25.24 -42.35 5.46
C LEU A 5 24.02 -42.91 6.22
N LEU A 6 23.01 -43.37 5.47
CA LEU A 6 21.82 -44.02 6.03
C LEU A 6 22.19 -45.25 6.87
N VAL A 7 23.08 -46.12 6.36
CA VAL A 7 23.54 -47.30 7.10
C VAL A 7 24.29 -46.89 8.36
N ASN A 8 25.09 -45.82 8.33
CA ASN A 8 25.77 -45.36 9.56
C ASN A 8 24.81 -44.74 10.58
N LEU A 9 23.70 -44.16 10.12
CA LEU A 9 22.70 -43.51 10.97
C LEU A 9 21.73 -44.51 11.62
N THR A 10 21.31 -45.56 10.90
CA THR A 10 20.24 -46.48 11.38
C THR A 10 20.74 -47.84 11.83
N ARG A 11 21.99 -48.24 11.50
CA ARG A 11 22.51 -49.56 11.85
C ARG A 11 22.73 -49.70 13.36
N LEU A 12 22.01 -50.65 13.96
CA LEU A 12 22.17 -51.11 15.34
C LEU A 12 23.54 -51.77 15.57
N ALA A 13 24.08 -51.59 16.78
CA ALA A 13 25.36 -52.17 17.20
C ALA A 13 25.25 -53.66 17.56
N ASN A 14 24.06 -54.12 17.98
CA ASN A 14 23.81 -55.49 18.43
C ASN A 14 22.91 -56.28 17.46
N GLU A 15 22.93 -57.62 17.55
CA GLU A 15 21.93 -58.47 16.88
C GLU A 15 20.53 -58.05 17.34
N GLY A 16 19.64 -57.81 16.37
CA GLY A 16 18.29 -57.33 16.63
C GLY A 16 17.41 -58.42 17.25
N TYR A 17 16.59 -58.03 18.21
CA TYR A 17 15.61 -58.92 18.85
C TYR A 17 14.23 -58.72 18.22
N PRO A 18 13.38 -59.77 18.15
CA PRO A 18 12.00 -59.62 17.64
C PRO A 18 11.19 -58.55 18.39
N ALA A 19 11.43 -58.39 19.70
CA ALA A 19 10.76 -57.40 20.53
C ALA A 19 11.07 -55.94 20.13
N THR A 20 12.13 -55.69 19.36
CA THR A 20 12.54 -54.34 18.91
C THR A 20 12.43 -54.16 17.39
N GLU A 21 11.81 -55.11 16.68
CA GLU A 21 11.70 -55.09 15.23
C GLU A 21 10.90 -53.87 14.71
N VAL A 22 9.81 -53.52 15.40
CA VAL A 22 9.00 -52.31 15.08
C VAL A 22 9.82 -51.04 15.27
N ILE A 23 10.52 -50.92 16.41
CA ILE A 23 11.40 -49.78 16.70
C ILE A 23 12.46 -49.64 15.60
N LYS A 24 13.12 -50.74 15.22
CA LYS A 24 14.12 -50.76 14.15
C LYS A 24 13.54 -50.31 12.82
N TYR A 25 12.37 -50.84 12.44
CA TYR A 25 11.69 -50.46 11.21
C TYR A 25 11.35 -48.97 11.19
N LEU A 26 10.85 -48.42 12.30
CA LEU A 26 10.54 -47.00 12.42
C LEU A 26 11.80 -46.12 12.34
N ILE A 27 12.92 -46.54 12.95
CA ILE A 27 14.21 -45.85 12.82
C ILE A 27 14.68 -45.84 11.35
N ASP A 28 14.53 -46.95 10.63
CA ASP A 28 14.89 -47.03 9.21
C ASP A 28 14.02 -46.10 8.34
N VAL A 29 12.71 -46.05 8.60
CA VAL A 29 11.77 -45.16 7.89
C VAL A 29 12.10 -43.68 8.17
N VAL A 30 12.18 -43.30 9.45
CA VAL A 30 12.49 -41.91 9.84
C VAL A 30 13.88 -41.51 9.35
N GLY A 31 14.87 -42.40 9.49
CA GLY A 31 16.23 -42.16 9.02
C GLY A 31 16.31 -41.94 7.52
N HIS A 32 15.53 -42.69 6.73
CA HIS A 32 15.45 -42.52 5.28
C HIS A 32 14.90 -41.13 4.88
N ASP A 33 13.93 -40.60 5.62
CA ASP A 33 13.40 -39.27 5.33
C ASP A 33 14.33 -38.16 5.82
N VAL A 34 14.90 -38.30 7.00
CA VAL A 34 15.83 -37.33 7.60
C VAL A 34 17.08 -37.10 6.72
N VAL A 35 17.63 -38.13 6.05
CA VAL A 35 18.78 -37.93 5.13
C VAL A 35 18.43 -37.11 3.89
N SER A 36 17.14 -36.89 3.62
CA SER A 36 16.66 -36.05 2.52
C SER A 36 16.35 -34.61 2.96
N PHE A 37 16.45 -34.31 4.25
CA PHE A 37 16.16 -32.98 4.77
C PHE A 37 17.15 -31.95 4.24
N ARG A 38 16.64 -30.73 4.03
CA ARG A 38 17.45 -29.56 3.67
C ARG A 38 17.47 -28.49 4.75
N ARG A 39 16.73 -28.70 5.83
CA ARG A 39 16.58 -27.83 6.98
C ARG A 39 16.53 -28.70 8.23
N ASN A 40 16.83 -28.15 9.40
CA ASN A 40 16.80 -28.89 10.67
C ASN A 40 17.62 -30.19 10.61
N THR A 41 18.76 -30.18 9.91
CA THR A 41 19.50 -31.38 9.55
C THR A 41 20.21 -32.03 10.74
N GLN A 42 21.08 -31.28 11.44
CA GLN A 42 21.88 -31.79 12.56
C GLN A 42 20.99 -32.27 13.69
N VAL A 43 19.97 -31.48 14.05
CA VAL A 43 19.04 -31.86 15.12
C VAL A 43 18.24 -33.12 14.77
N SER A 44 17.90 -33.32 13.50
CA SER A 44 17.21 -34.52 13.04
C SER A 44 18.13 -35.74 12.96
N TYR A 45 19.41 -35.55 12.60
CA TYR A 45 20.40 -36.63 12.68
C TYR A 45 20.61 -37.08 14.13
N MET A 46 20.73 -36.13 15.06
CA MET A 46 20.80 -36.43 16.50
C MET A 46 19.56 -37.17 17.00
N LEU A 47 18.37 -36.83 16.50
CA LEU A 47 17.13 -37.51 16.85
C LEU A 47 17.16 -38.99 16.45
N VAL A 48 17.56 -39.31 15.22
CA VAL A 48 17.66 -40.70 14.74
C VAL A 48 18.76 -41.44 15.49
N ASP A 49 19.90 -40.79 15.71
CA ASP A 49 21.01 -41.36 16.47
C ASP A 49 20.60 -41.72 17.90
N ARG A 50 19.86 -40.81 18.57
CA ARG A 50 19.35 -41.06 19.92
C ARG A 50 18.33 -42.19 19.96
N ALA A 51 17.43 -42.25 18.98
CA ALA A 51 16.47 -43.36 18.88
C ALA A 51 17.19 -44.71 18.68
N ARG A 52 18.26 -44.72 17.88
CA ARG A 52 19.14 -45.88 17.70
C ARG A 52 19.83 -46.29 19.00
N GLU A 53 20.44 -45.35 19.72
CA GLU A 53 21.08 -45.63 21.01
C GLU A 53 20.11 -46.24 22.03
N ILE A 54 18.86 -45.74 22.07
CA ILE A 54 17.80 -46.30 22.92
C ILE A 54 17.49 -47.74 22.52
N CYS A 55 17.34 -48.02 21.22
CA CYS A 55 17.09 -49.38 20.72
C CYS A 55 18.24 -50.33 21.06
N ASP A 56 19.50 -49.88 20.91
CA ASP A 56 20.67 -50.66 21.28
C ASP A 56 20.75 -50.92 22.79
N ALA A 57 20.35 -49.94 23.62
CA ALA A 57 20.27 -50.11 25.07
C ALA A 57 19.18 -51.12 25.48
N ILE A 58 18.00 -51.07 24.84
CA ILE A 58 16.92 -52.05 25.02
C ILE A 58 17.43 -53.46 24.68
N ASN A 59 18.06 -53.63 23.51
CA ASN A 59 18.66 -54.92 23.09
C ASN A 59 19.74 -55.41 24.09
N GLY A 60 20.54 -54.49 24.64
CA GLY A 60 21.51 -54.81 25.69
C GLY A 60 20.85 -55.31 26.98
N HIS A 61 19.73 -54.72 27.39
CA HIS A 61 18.95 -55.18 28.54
C HIS A 61 18.24 -56.53 28.28
N ILE A 62 17.72 -56.77 27.07
CA ILE A 62 17.16 -58.08 26.69
C ILE A 62 18.23 -59.16 26.83
N ARG A 63 19.44 -58.94 26.28
CA ARG A 63 20.55 -59.89 26.39
C ARG A 63 20.92 -60.20 27.85
N ARG A 64 20.92 -59.19 28.73
CA ARG A 64 21.18 -59.37 30.17
C ARG A 64 20.10 -60.21 30.85
N ALA A 65 18.83 -59.95 30.53
CA ALA A 65 17.70 -60.70 31.06
C ALA A 65 17.68 -62.17 30.57
N GLU A 66 18.09 -62.44 29.33
CA GLU A 66 18.21 -63.82 28.79
C GLU A 66 19.35 -64.61 29.44
N SER A 67 20.44 -63.92 29.82
CA SER A 67 21.66 -64.55 30.32
C SER A 67 21.62 -64.90 31.82
N GLY A 68 20.55 -64.55 32.55
CA GLY A 68 20.47 -64.75 34.00
C GLY A 68 19.14 -64.33 34.63
N ASN A 69 19.11 -64.19 35.97
CA ASN A 69 17.91 -63.81 36.73
C ASN A 69 17.83 -62.27 36.96
N ASP A 70 18.09 -61.47 35.93
CA ASP A 70 18.12 -60.00 36.00
C ASP A 70 16.73 -59.39 35.71
N TRP A 71 15.86 -59.47 36.72
CA TRP A 71 14.50 -58.90 36.68
C TRP A 71 14.50 -57.37 36.50
N ALA A 72 15.55 -56.68 36.97
CA ALA A 72 15.65 -55.24 36.80
C ALA A 72 15.87 -54.87 35.32
N SER A 73 16.69 -55.63 34.59
CA SER A 73 16.82 -55.45 33.14
C SER A 73 15.51 -55.79 32.41
N PHE A 74 14.78 -56.83 32.85
CA PHE A 74 13.46 -57.17 32.31
C PHE A 74 12.49 -55.99 32.42
N GLU A 75 12.31 -55.43 33.62
CA GLU A 75 11.42 -54.30 33.82
C GLU A 75 11.84 -53.07 32.99
N LYS A 76 13.14 -52.78 32.91
CA LYS A 76 13.66 -51.64 32.15
C LYS A 76 13.33 -51.73 30.66
N PHE A 77 13.64 -52.84 29.99
CA PHE A 77 13.40 -52.94 28.56
C PHE A 77 11.90 -52.97 28.25
N THR A 78 11.10 -53.71 29.05
CA THR A 78 9.66 -53.85 28.81
C THR A 78 8.93 -52.52 28.97
N ASN A 79 9.34 -51.69 29.94
CA ASN A 79 8.77 -50.37 30.15
C ASN A 79 9.20 -49.34 29.09
N ALA A 80 10.29 -49.58 28.37
CA ALA A 80 10.86 -48.63 27.42
C ALA A 80 10.31 -48.77 25.99
N ILE A 81 9.79 -49.95 25.60
CA ILE A 81 9.30 -50.26 24.25
C ILE A 81 8.16 -49.32 23.82
N ASP A 82 7.00 -49.32 24.49
CA ASP A 82 5.87 -48.49 24.06
C ASP A 82 6.24 -46.99 24.01
N PRO A 83 6.96 -46.41 25.01
CA PRO A 83 7.40 -45.03 24.95
C PRO A 83 8.24 -44.62 23.74
N ILE A 84 9.15 -45.49 23.27
CA ILE A 84 9.98 -45.18 22.09
C ILE A 84 9.18 -45.37 20.80
N GLU A 85 8.33 -46.40 20.73
CA GLU A 85 7.44 -46.60 19.59
C GLU A 85 6.48 -45.42 19.42
N ASP A 86 5.82 -44.96 20.50
CA ASP A 86 4.95 -43.78 20.50
C ASP A 86 5.67 -42.51 20.00
N ALA A 87 6.94 -42.35 20.38
CA ALA A 87 7.75 -41.21 19.95
C ALA A 87 8.06 -41.31 18.46
N LEU A 88 8.48 -42.48 17.98
CA LEU A 88 8.83 -42.71 16.58
C LEU A 88 7.61 -42.68 15.65
N PHE A 89 6.45 -43.19 16.07
CA PHE A 89 5.22 -43.11 15.28
C PHE A 89 4.82 -41.67 14.97
N LYS A 90 4.97 -40.76 15.94
CA LYS A 90 4.71 -39.33 15.73
C LYS A 90 5.68 -38.71 14.73
N LEU A 91 6.91 -39.22 14.67
CA LEU A 91 7.94 -38.73 13.76
C LEU A 91 7.72 -39.18 12.30
N VAL A 92 7.08 -40.33 12.05
CA VAL A 92 6.86 -40.82 10.68
C VAL A 92 6.09 -39.80 9.83
N ALA A 93 4.90 -39.38 10.26
CA ALA A 93 4.09 -38.41 9.52
C ALA A 93 4.81 -37.05 9.37
N PHE A 94 5.49 -36.64 10.44
CA PHE A 94 6.21 -35.38 10.47
C PHE A 94 7.41 -35.33 9.50
N THR A 95 8.19 -36.41 9.44
CA THR A 95 9.42 -36.46 8.63
C THR A 95 9.13 -36.58 7.14
N GLU A 96 8.01 -37.21 6.77
CA GLU A 96 7.51 -37.19 5.40
C GLU A 96 7.19 -35.76 4.93
N ASP A 97 6.51 -34.98 5.78
CA ASP A 97 6.18 -33.57 5.49
C ASP A 97 7.44 -32.70 5.38
N GLU A 98 8.36 -32.76 6.35
CA GLU A 98 9.57 -31.91 6.36
C GLU A 98 10.51 -32.22 5.17
N LYS A 99 10.60 -33.48 4.74
CA LYS A 99 11.36 -33.89 3.55
C LYS A 99 10.92 -33.21 2.26
N ALA A 100 9.63 -32.91 2.13
CA ALA A 100 9.08 -32.26 0.94
C ALA A 100 9.38 -30.76 0.88
N LEU A 101 9.87 -30.16 1.97
CA LEU A 101 9.94 -28.71 2.14
C LEU A 101 11.38 -28.19 2.15
N TYR A 102 11.58 -26.99 1.61
CA TYR A 102 12.87 -26.29 1.65
C TYR A 102 12.69 -24.78 1.78
N LEU A 103 12.65 -24.06 0.67
CA LEU A 103 12.40 -22.62 0.68
C LEU A 103 10.89 -22.32 0.66
N ALA A 104 10.52 -21.06 0.92
CA ALA A 104 9.12 -20.65 0.98
C ALA A 104 8.36 -20.97 -0.33
N GLY A 105 7.05 -21.22 -0.20
CA GLY A 105 6.16 -21.48 -1.32
C GLY A 105 6.25 -20.40 -2.40
N LYS A 106 6.15 -20.79 -3.68
CA LYS A 106 6.37 -19.87 -4.81
C LYS A 106 5.08 -19.31 -5.42
N THR A 107 3.93 -19.70 -4.87
CA THR A 107 2.63 -19.61 -5.55
C THR A 107 1.75 -18.48 -5.03
N SER A 108 1.84 -18.11 -3.74
CA SER A 108 1.08 -16.99 -3.17
C SER A 108 1.70 -16.45 -1.88
N VAL A 109 1.22 -15.29 -1.43
CA VAL A 109 1.61 -14.69 -0.14
C VAL A 109 1.20 -15.59 1.03
N GLU A 110 0.00 -16.16 1.03
CA GLU A 110 -0.42 -17.08 2.10
C GLU A 110 0.38 -18.37 2.09
N ASP A 111 0.75 -18.91 0.91
CA ASP A 111 1.63 -20.08 0.85
C ASP A 111 3.02 -19.78 1.44
N CYS A 112 3.54 -18.56 1.24
CA CYS A 112 4.79 -18.13 1.87
C CYS A 112 4.65 -18.05 3.39
N ILE A 113 3.56 -17.47 3.89
CA ILE A 113 3.31 -17.32 5.33
C ILE A 113 3.10 -18.70 5.97
N THR A 114 2.23 -19.53 5.40
CA THR A 114 1.99 -20.90 5.88
C THR A 114 3.28 -21.71 5.84
N SER A 115 4.05 -21.66 4.76
CA SER A 115 5.35 -22.37 4.68
C SER A 115 6.35 -21.88 5.73
N THR A 116 6.34 -20.58 6.07
CA THR A 116 7.22 -19.97 7.07
C THR A 116 6.84 -20.41 8.49
N GLU A 117 5.55 -20.39 8.80
CA GLU A 117 5.05 -20.85 10.10
C GLU A 117 5.20 -22.37 10.24
N HIS A 118 4.98 -23.13 9.16
CA HIS A 118 5.18 -24.57 9.14
C HIS A 118 6.65 -24.94 9.41
N TRP A 119 7.63 -24.21 8.86
CA TRP A 119 9.04 -24.39 9.25
C TRP A 119 9.26 -24.20 10.75
N ALA A 120 8.68 -23.16 11.35
CA ALA A 120 8.85 -22.88 12.78
C ALA A 120 8.19 -23.94 13.66
N THR A 121 7.01 -24.41 13.29
CA THR A 121 6.34 -25.55 13.93
C THR A 121 7.20 -26.80 13.82
N ASN A 122 7.73 -27.10 12.65
CA ASN A 122 8.53 -28.30 12.43
C ASN A 122 9.82 -28.31 13.25
N ARG A 123 10.50 -27.15 13.30
CA ARG A 123 11.65 -26.92 14.17
C ARG A 123 11.32 -27.19 15.64
N GLU A 124 10.15 -26.76 16.11
CA GLU A 124 9.71 -26.96 17.50
C GLU A 124 9.34 -28.43 17.78
N GLU A 125 8.67 -29.11 16.85
CA GLU A 125 8.28 -30.51 17.01
C GLU A 125 9.49 -31.45 17.03
N ILE A 126 10.51 -31.22 16.20
CA ILE A 126 11.78 -31.97 16.28
C ILE A 126 12.43 -31.79 17.65
N TRP A 127 12.45 -30.55 18.14
CA TRP A 127 13.01 -30.24 19.45
C TRP A 127 12.26 -30.95 20.57
N LYS A 128 10.92 -30.93 20.54
CA LYS A 128 10.08 -31.64 21.51
C LYS A 128 10.31 -33.14 21.45
N ALA A 129 10.38 -33.72 20.25
CA ALA A 129 10.60 -35.15 20.08
C ALA A 129 11.95 -35.58 20.66
N LEU A 130 13.03 -34.86 20.33
CA LEU A 130 14.35 -35.13 20.88
C LEU A 130 14.36 -34.97 22.41
N ASN A 131 13.68 -33.94 22.93
CA ASN A 131 13.55 -33.75 24.36
C ASN A 131 12.79 -34.90 25.05
N VAL A 132 11.77 -35.47 24.41
CA VAL A 132 11.08 -36.66 24.93
C VAL A 132 12.03 -37.85 25.04
N LEU A 133 12.87 -38.09 24.02
CA LEU A 133 13.86 -39.17 24.04
C LEU A 133 14.89 -38.99 25.15
N GLU A 134 15.20 -37.75 25.52
CA GLU A 134 16.26 -37.42 26.47
C GLU A 134 15.78 -37.20 27.92
N THR A 135 14.48 -37.00 28.14
CA THR A 135 13.96 -36.64 29.49
C THR A 135 12.89 -37.60 30.02
N LYS A 136 12.27 -38.43 29.17
CA LYS A 136 11.24 -39.37 29.62
C LYS A 136 11.88 -40.46 30.46
N THR A 137 11.51 -40.53 31.74
CA THR A 137 12.11 -41.42 32.75
C THR A 137 12.25 -42.87 32.27
N LYS A 138 11.19 -43.42 31.66
CA LYS A 138 11.17 -44.78 31.10
C LYS A 138 12.24 -45.05 30.02
N LEU A 139 12.75 -44.01 29.36
CA LEU A 139 13.82 -44.08 28.36
C LEU A 139 15.19 -43.76 28.97
N THR A 140 15.25 -42.78 29.87
CA THR A 140 16.52 -42.37 30.51
C THR A 140 17.03 -43.42 31.50
N ASP A 141 16.15 -44.20 32.13
CA ASP A 141 16.50 -45.27 33.07
C ASP A 141 17.31 -46.42 32.43
N LEU A 142 17.38 -46.45 31.10
CA LEU A 142 18.23 -47.37 30.33
C LEU A 142 19.73 -47.02 30.42
N PHE A 143 20.06 -45.77 30.74
CA PHE A 143 21.44 -45.24 30.74
C PHE A 143 21.93 -44.94 32.16
N SER A 144 23.24 -44.68 32.31
CA SER A 144 23.81 -44.23 33.58
C SER A 144 23.68 -42.70 33.74
N GLU A 145 23.63 -42.18 34.97
CA GLU A 145 23.46 -40.73 35.23
C GLU A 145 24.56 -39.87 34.58
N ALA A 146 25.77 -40.41 34.40
CA ALA A 146 26.89 -39.72 33.75
C ALA A 146 26.69 -39.50 32.24
N ASP A 147 25.83 -40.29 31.59
CA ASP A 147 25.58 -40.22 30.14
C ASP A 147 24.54 -39.15 29.75
N VAL A 148 23.83 -38.57 30.73
CA VAL A 148 22.68 -37.68 30.50
C VAL A 148 23.05 -36.19 30.61
N SER A 149 24.08 -35.84 31.39
CA SER A 149 24.39 -34.45 31.76
C SER A 149 24.97 -33.56 30.64
N SER A 150 25.40 -34.11 29.49
CA SER A 150 25.94 -33.32 28.36
C SER A 150 24.94 -33.04 27.24
N ARG A 151 23.78 -33.71 27.23
CA ARG A 151 22.91 -33.81 26.05
C ARG A 151 22.19 -32.51 25.67
N GLU A 152 21.89 -31.66 26.66
CA GLU A 152 21.17 -30.40 26.41
C GLU A 152 22.02 -29.38 25.64
N ALA A 153 23.32 -29.29 25.96
CA ALA A 153 24.23 -28.36 25.30
C ALA A 153 24.44 -28.74 23.83
N ASP A 154 24.70 -30.02 23.56
CA ASP A 154 24.88 -30.56 22.20
C ASP A 154 23.63 -30.30 21.34
N ARG A 155 22.45 -30.48 21.93
CA ARG A 155 21.17 -30.25 21.26
C ARG A 155 20.99 -28.79 20.86
N LEU A 156 21.28 -27.87 21.78
CA LEU A 156 21.19 -26.43 21.53
C LEU A 156 22.20 -25.98 20.49
N GLU A 157 23.41 -26.54 20.50
CA GLU A 157 24.44 -26.29 19.49
C GLU A 157 23.99 -26.74 18.10
N ALA A 158 23.46 -27.96 17.97
CA ALA A 158 22.97 -28.50 16.70
C ALA A 158 21.82 -27.66 16.12
N GLN A 159 20.86 -27.28 16.95
CA GLN A 159 19.75 -26.41 16.51
C GLN A 159 20.26 -25.04 16.07
N ASN A 160 21.19 -24.43 16.82
CA ASN A 160 21.79 -23.16 16.44
C ASN A 160 22.56 -23.26 15.12
N TYR A 161 23.26 -24.38 14.89
CA TYR A 161 23.96 -24.64 13.64
C TYR A 161 22.99 -24.72 12.45
N ASP A 162 21.92 -25.50 12.59
CA ASP A 162 20.89 -25.65 11.55
C ASP A 162 20.24 -24.30 11.22
N ASP A 163 19.82 -23.54 12.22
CA ASP A 163 19.18 -22.24 12.02
C ASP A 163 20.10 -21.24 11.33
N LYS A 164 21.37 -21.15 11.74
CA LYS A 164 22.36 -20.23 11.14
C LYS A 164 22.68 -20.60 9.70
N THR A 165 22.88 -21.89 9.45
CA THR A 165 23.18 -22.41 8.11
C THR A 165 22.01 -22.13 7.18
N PHE A 166 20.80 -22.49 7.61
CA PHE A 166 19.60 -22.26 6.81
C PHE A 166 19.30 -20.78 6.59
N PHE A 167 19.48 -19.93 7.61
CA PHE A 167 19.37 -18.48 7.43
C PHE A 167 20.36 -17.95 6.39
N GLY A 168 21.62 -18.41 6.43
CA GLY A 168 22.62 -18.08 5.43
C GLY A 168 22.19 -18.45 4.02
N GLU A 169 21.68 -19.67 3.82
CA GLU A 169 21.16 -20.12 2.51
C GLU A 169 20.00 -19.26 2.01
N VAL A 170 19.07 -18.89 2.89
CA VAL A 170 17.93 -18.01 2.56
C VAL A 170 18.42 -16.62 2.14
N VAL A 171 19.39 -16.06 2.85
CA VAL A 171 19.98 -14.75 2.54
C VAL A 171 20.72 -14.77 1.20
N GLU A 172 21.46 -15.84 0.90
CA GLU A 172 22.13 -15.99 -0.40
C GLU A 172 21.11 -16.13 -1.54
N ASP A 173 20.02 -16.89 -1.38
CA ASP A 173 18.98 -16.98 -2.41
C ASP A 173 18.28 -15.64 -2.65
N ILE A 174 18.06 -14.83 -1.60
CA ILE A 174 17.57 -13.46 -1.72
C ILE A 174 18.55 -12.63 -2.56
N LYS A 175 19.85 -12.65 -2.24
CA LYS A 175 20.88 -11.90 -2.98
C LYS A 175 20.93 -12.29 -4.45
N ASP A 176 20.88 -13.58 -4.74
CA ASP A 176 20.85 -14.11 -6.09
C ASP A 176 19.61 -13.62 -6.85
N GLY A 177 18.44 -13.67 -6.22
CA GLY A 177 17.22 -13.13 -6.82
C GLY A 177 17.29 -11.63 -7.08
N LEU A 178 17.82 -10.85 -6.13
CA LEU A 178 17.98 -9.39 -6.26
C LEU A 178 19.03 -8.97 -7.30
N SER A 179 20.04 -9.81 -7.55
CA SER A 179 21.09 -9.55 -8.55
C SER A 179 20.56 -9.37 -9.98
N THR A 180 19.35 -9.86 -10.25
CA THR A 180 18.67 -9.72 -11.54
C THR A 180 18.18 -8.29 -11.82
N LEU A 181 18.12 -7.42 -10.81
CA LEU A 181 17.68 -6.04 -10.95
C LEU A 181 18.77 -5.14 -11.54
N ARG A 182 18.50 -4.50 -12.69
CA ARG A 182 19.40 -3.49 -13.28
C ARG A 182 19.61 -2.26 -12.40
N ARG A 183 18.61 -1.89 -11.60
CA ARG A 183 18.67 -0.77 -10.64
C ARG A 183 17.96 -1.19 -9.37
N VAL A 184 18.69 -1.18 -8.25
CA VAL A 184 18.17 -1.56 -6.93
C VAL A 184 17.64 -0.30 -6.23
N PRO A 185 16.35 -0.22 -5.88
CA PRO A 185 15.81 0.87 -5.07
C PRO A 185 16.48 0.94 -3.69
N PRO A 186 16.58 2.13 -3.06
CA PRO A 186 17.21 2.29 -1.75
C PRO A 186 16.66 1.37 -0.66
N ALA A 187 15.34 1.19 -0.57
CA ALA A 187 14.72 0.30 0.42
C ALA A 187 15.16 -1.17 0.27
N ILE A 188 15.35 -1.65 -0.96
CA ILE A 188 15.85 -3.01 -1.23
C ILE A 188 17.33 -3.13 -0.83
N GLN A 189 18.11 -2.07 -1.08
CA GLN A 189 19.52 -2.03 -0.68
C GLN A 189 19.70 -2.02 0.84
N ASN A 190 18.83 -1.32 1.57
CA ASN A 190 18.83 -1.34 3.03
C ASN A 190 18.50 -2.74 3.55
N VAL A 191 17.44 -3.38 3.04
CA VAL A 191 17.07 -4.75 3.40
C VAL A 191 18.25 -5.71 3.20
N ARG A 192 18.94 -5.64 2.05
CA ARG A 192 20.15 -6.44 1.80
C ARG A 192 21.24 -6.18 2.83
N THR A 193 21.54 -4.90 3.10
CA THR A 193 22.57 -4.50 4.07
C THR A 193 22.24 -4.99 5.48
N ASN A 194 20.96 -4.88 5.87
CA ASN A 194 20.47 -5.33 7.16
C ASN A 194 20.54 -6.86 7.29
N PHE A 195 20.27 -7.63 6.23
CA PHE A 195 20.51 -9.08 6.24
C PHE A 195 22.00 -9.42 6.41
N ASP A 196 22.91 -8.75 5.71
CA ASP A 196 24.36 -8.99 5.84
C ASP A 196 24.87 -8.70 7.27
N GLN A 197 24.40 -7.61 7.87
CA GLN A 197 24.69 -7.27 9.26
C GLN A 197 24.14 -8.33 10.22
N LEU A 198 22.90 -8.75 10.01
CA LEU A 198 22.24 -9.73 10.87
C LEU A 198 22.96 -11.08 10.78
N LEU A 199 23.32 -11.54 9.58
CA LEU A 199 24.09 -12.77 9.37
C LEU A 199 25.45 -12.72 10.08
N THR A 200 26.16 -11.59 9.98
CA THR A 200 27.45 -11.40 10.65
C THR A 200 27.30 -11.48 12.17
N LYS A 201 26.30 -10.79 12.75
CA LYS A 201 26.04 -10.82 14.18
C LYS A 201 25.58 -12.18 14.67
N LEU A 202 24.78 -12.89 13.86
CA LEU A 202 24.36 -14.26 14.15
C LEU A 202 25.53 -15.27 14.07
N ALA A 203 26.57 -14.98 13.30
CA ALA A 203 27.77 -15.80 13.26
C ALA A 203 28.67 -15.60 14.50
N THR A 204 28.80 -14.37 15.00
CA THR A 204 29.81 -14.02 16.01
C THR A 204 29.28 -13.84 17.44
N GLY A 205 27.96 -13.73 17.65
CA GLY A 205 27.36 -13.40 18.96
C GLY A 205 26.80 -14.60 19.74
N SER A 206 26.63 -14.41 21.05
CA SER A 206 25.71 -15.22 21.87
C SER A 206 24.29 -14.75 21.59
N ILE A 207 23.48 -15.60 20.96
CA ILE A 207 22.19 -15.20 20.38
C ILE A 207 21.06 -15.86 21.14
N LEU A 208 20.02 -15.07 21.39
CA LEU A 208 18.77 -15.57 21.95
C LEU A 208 18.05 -16.44 20.91
N PRO A 209 17.70 -17.71 21.21
CA PRO A 209 17.09 -18.63 20.23
C PRO A 209 15.85 -18.05 19.51
N TRP A 210 15.02 -17.31 20.25
CA TRP A 210 13.82 -16.68 19.68
C TRP A 210 14.14 -15.64 18.60
N LEU A 211 15.29 -14.96 18.70
CA LEU A 211 15.70 -13.94 17.74
C LEU A 211 16.08 -14.56 16.39
N THR A 212 16.78 -15.70 16.43
CA THR A 212 17.12 -16.47 15.24
C THR A 212 15.87 -16.96 14.52
N VAL A 213 14.85 -17.40 15.26
CA VAL A 213 13.56 -17.81 14.67
C VAL A 213 12.93 -16.67 13.88
N TYR A 214 12.83 -15.46 14.43
CA TYR A 214 12.28 -14.31 13.69
C TYR A 214 13.16 -13.86 12.52
N ALA A 215 14.49 -14.00 12.63
CA ALA A 215 15.40 -13.73 11.52
C ALA A 215 15.11 -14.68 10.34
N VAL A 216 15.03 -16.00 10.60
CA VAL A 216 14.70 -17.00 9.57
C VAL A 216 13.31 -16.76 9.00
N LYS A 217 12.29 -16.52 9.85
CA LYS A 217 10.93 -16.21 9.39
C LYS A 217 10.91 -15.00 8.44
N THR A 218 11.59 -13.93 8.82
CA THR A 218 11.69 -12.72 8.00
C THR A 218 12.43 -13.00 6.69
N GLY A 219 13.51 -13.77 6.74
CA GLY A 219 14.25 -14.24 5.57
C GLY A 219 13.35 -15.02 4.60
N LEU A 220 12.62 -16.02 5.09
CA LEU A 220 11.73 -16.83 4.26
C LEU A 220 10.63 -16.00 3.58
N LEU A 221 10.04 -15.04 4.29
CA LEU A 221 9.03 -14.15 3.70
C LEU A 221 9.64 -13.27 2.60
N VAL A 222 10.78 -12.63 2.85
CA VAL A 222 11.46 -11.79 1.85
C VAL A 222 11.93 -12.63 0.65
N GLN A 223 12.40 -13.85 0.90
CA GLN A 223 12.77 -14.79 -0.15
C GLN A 223 11.57 -15.19 -1.02
N GLY A 224 10.43 -15.47 -0.39
CA GLY A 224 9.16 -15.69 -1.08
C GLY A 224 8.77 -14.50 -1.94
N MET A 225 8.86 -13.27 -1.39
CA MET A 225 8.61 -12.04 -2.14
C MET A 225 9.55 -11.89 -3.36
N VAL A 226 10.85 -12.12 -3.19
CA VAL A 226 11.83 -12.02 -4.26
C VAL A 226 11.51 -13.02 -5.38
N ASN A 227 11.19 -14.27 -5.02
CA ASN A 227 10.79 -15.27 -6.00
C ASN A 227 9.52 -14.87 -6.74
N MET A 228 8.50 -14.45 -6.01
CA MET A 228 7.21 -14.03 -6.57
C MET A 228 7.35 -12.81 -7.49
N THR A 229 8.20 -11.86 -7.12
CA THR A 229 8.33 -10.58 -7.84
C THR A 229 9.36 -10.60 -8.97
N LEU A 230 10.46 -11.33 -8.83
CA LEU A 230 11.61 -11.23 -9.74
C LEU A 230 11.86 -12.51 -10.54
N ARG A 231 11.42 -13.68 -10.04
CA ARG A 231 11.53 -14.94 -10.76
C ARG A 231 10.15 -15.26 -11.36
N SER A 232 10.11 -15.71 -12.61
CA SER A 232 8.85 -15.87 -13.37
C SER A 232 7.92 -16.92 -12.73
N GLY A 233 7.09 -16.49 -11.79
CA GLY A 233 6.09 -17.31 -11.09
C GLY A 233 4.65 -16.99 -11.51
N PRO A 234 3.71 -17.93 -11.31
CA PRO A 234 2.30 -17.80 -11.68
C PRO A 234 1.53 -16.94 -10.68
N ILE A 235 2.03 -15.74 -10.37
CA ILE A 235 1.30 -14.77 -9.55
C ILE A 235 0.61 -13.73 -10.43
N ASP A 236 -0.53 -13.25 -9.97
CA ASP A 236 -1.24 -12.16 -10.62
C ASP A 236 -0.41 -10.85 -10.57
N ALA A 237 -0.67 -9.96 -11.51
CA ALA A 237 0.09 -8.71 -11.63
C ALA A 237 -0.15 -7.76 -10.43
N ALA A 238 -1.31 -7.83 -9.80
CA ALA A 238 -1.68 -7.01 -8.66
C ALA A 238 -0.82 -7.34 -7.43
N THR A 239 -0.75 -8.62 -7.06
CA THR A 239 0.13 -9.14 -6.01
C THR A 239 1.59 -8.84 -6.32
N ARG A 240 2.01 -9.02 -7.58
CA ARG A 240 3.38 -8.69 -8.01
C ARG A 240 3.74 -7.22 -7.78
N ASN A 241 2.84 -6.30 -8.12
CA ASN A 241 3.07 -4.86 -7.97
C ASN A 241 3.06 -4.44 -6.50
N HIS A 242 2.15 -4.98 -5.70
CA HIS A 242 2.12 -4.76 -4.25
C HIS A 242 3.44 -5.15 -3.58
N LEU A 243 3.93 -6.36 -3.86
CA LEU A 243 5.19 -6.85 -3.30
C LEU A 243 6.44 -6.10 -3.80
N ARG A 244 6.34 -5.39 -4.94
CA ARG A 244 7.38 -4.47 -5.44
C ARG A 244 7.25 -3.07 -4.86
N SER A 245 6.16 -2.76 -4.17
CA SER A 245 5.88 -1.42 -3.65
C SER A 245 6.88 -1.03 -2.56
N LYS A 246 7.15 0.27 -2.49
CA LYS A 246 8.03 0.85 -1.47
C LYS A 246 7.58 0.50 -0.05
N LEU A 247 6.25 0.48 0.19
CA LEU A 247 5.63 0.16 1.47
C LEU A 247 6.07 -1.20 2.02
N VAL A 248 6.07 -2.23 1.18
CA VAL A 248 6.41 -3.60 1.60
C VAL A 248 7.90 -3.70 1.95
N TRP A 249 8.77 -3.09 1.15
CA TRP A 249 10.21 -3.11 1.39
C TRP A 249 10.63 -2.28 2.60
N GLU A 250 9.99 -1.13 2.86
CA GLU A 250 10.20 -0.36 4.09
C GLU A 250 9.74 -1.13 5.33
N ALA A 251 8.61 -1.85 5.26
CA ALA A 251 8.15 -2.69 6.37
C ALA A 251 9.13 -3.83 6.68
N ALA A 252 9.73 -4.45 5.65
CA ALA A 252 10.78 -5.45 5.82
C ALA A 252 12.05 -4.83 6.42
N ASP A 253 12.45 -3.64 5.96
CA ASP A 253 13.61 -2.91 6.45
C ASP A 253 13.49 -2.57 7.94
N GLU A 254 12.36 -1.98 8.35
CA GLU A 254 12.08 -1.63 9.76
C GLU A 254 12.16 -2.85 10.69
N LEU A 255 11.64 -4.01 10.25
CA LEU A 255 11.71 -5.25 11.03
C LEU A 255 13.15 -5.75 11.15
N LEU A 256 13.93 -5.71 10.06
CA LEU A 256 15.33 -6.13 10.07
C LEU A 256 16.21 -5.19 10.88
N GLU A 257 15.97 -3.88 10.85
CA GLU A 257 16.63 -2.90 11.71
C GLU A 257 16.37 -3.22 13.19
N LEU A 258 15.13 -3.55 13.56
CA LEU A 258 14.78 -3.93 14.93
C LEU A 258 15.48 -5.23 15.36
N LEU A 259 15.55 -6.24 14.48
CA LEU A 259 16.30 -7.48 14.72
C LEU A 259 17.80 -7.19 14.90
N ASN A 260 18.37 -6.31 14.07
CA ASN A 260 19.76 -5.87 14.17
C ASN A 260 20.07 -5.07 15.43
N ALA A 261 19.13 -4.26 15.93
CA ALA A 261 19.30 -3.54 17.19
C ALA A 261 19.25 -4.50 18.39
N THR A 262 18.47 -5.57 18.28
CA THR A 262 18.25 -6.53 19.38
C THR A 262 19.43 -7.48 19.59
N THR A 263 20.24 -7.74 18.56
CA THR A 263 21.39 -8.66 18.59
C THR A 263 22.60 -8.19 19.43
N GLY A 264 22.65 -6.91 19.87
CA GLY A 264 23.81 -6.32 20.56
C GLY A 264 23.68 -6.14 22.08
N ASP A 265 22.52 -5.69 22.57
CA ASP A 265 22.40 -5.20 23.95
C ASP A 265 21.58 -6.10 24.88
N GLY A 266 20.99 -7.19 24.36
CA GLY A 266 20.06 -8.05 25.11
C GLY A 266 18.78 -7.36 25.61
N LYS A 267 18.59 -6.07 25.28
CA LYS A 267 17.48 -5.21 25.72
C LYS A 267 16.27 -5.22 24.78
N GLY A 268 16.33 -5.92 23.65
CA GLY A 268 15.21 -5.98 22.72
C GLY A 268 14.06 -6.80 23.30
N SER A 269 12.86 -6.24 23.26
CA SER A 269 11.65 -6.92 23.71
C SER A 269 11.17 -7.89 22.63
N THR A 270 11.00 -9.17 22.99
CA THR A 270 10.38 -10.18 22.12
C THR A 270 8.99 -9.76 21.65
N ASP A 271 8.24 -9.03 22.49
CA ASP A 271 6.91 -8.51 22.13
C ASP A 271 7.00 -7.44 21.03
N GLN A 272 8.01 -6.57 21.06
CA GLN A 272 8.20 -5.55 20.02
C GLN A 272 8.52 -6.19 18.67
N VAL A 273 9.40 -7.20 18.65
CA VAL A 273 9.72 -7.96 17.43
C VAL A 273 8.49 -8.70 16.92
N ARG A 274 7.73 -9.37 17.79
CA ARG A 274 6.49 -10.05 17.42
C ARG A 274 5.48 -9.07 16.79
N LEU A 275 5.22 -7.93 17.45
CA LEU A 275 4.27 -6.94 16.95
C LEU A 275 4.69 -6.36 15.58
N LYS A 276 5.99 -6.15 15.37
CA LYS A 276 6.51 -5.69 14.06
C LYS A 276 6.44 -6.79 13.00
N TYR A 277 6.72 -8.04 13.36
CA TYR A 277 6.52 -9.18 12.47
C TYR A 277 5.05 -9.32 12.05
N GLU A 278 4.10 -9.24 12.99
CA GLU A 278 2.67 -9.26 12.69
C GLU A 278 2.22 -8.06 11.84
N ALA A 279 2.82 -6.88 12.04
CA ALA A 279 2.59 -5.73 11.18
C ALA A 279 3.09 -5.98 9.76
N PHE A 280 4.27 -6.57 9.60
CA PHE A 280 4.82 -6.96 8.31
C PHE A 280 3.92 -7.99 7.60
N LEU A 281 3.46 -9.02 8.31
CA LEU A 281 2.48 -9.99 7.77
C LEU A 281 1.20 -9.31 7.29
N ARG A 282 0.68 -8.34 8.06
CA ARG A 282 -0.47 -7.54 7.64
C ARG A 282 -0.14 -6.77 6.37
N THR A 283 0.99 -6.07 6.29
CA THR A 283 1.40 -5.36 5.06
C THR A 283 1.49 -6.29 3.86
N LEU A 284 2.01 -7.51 4.01
CA LEU A 284 2.06 -8.50 2.93
C LEU A 284 0.67 -8.93 2.45
N ARG A 285 -0.25 -9.18 3.39
CA ARG A 285 -1.64 -9.58 3.12
C ARG A 285 -2.50 -8.44 2.58
N ASN A 286 -2.14 -7.22 2.91
CA ASN A 286 -2.97 -6.05 2.66
C ASN A 286 -2.75 -5.51 1.24
N THR A 287 -3.32 -6.21 0.25
CA THR A 287 -3.62 -5.61 -1.06
C THR A 287 -4.72 -4.53 -0.97
N LYS A 288 -5.39 -4.41 0.19
CA LYS A 288 -6.54 -3.53 0.51
C LYS A 288 -6.17 -2.09 0.92
N GLU A 289 -4.90 -1.68 0.85
CA GLU A 289 -4.49 -0.27 1.01
C GLU A 289 -4.19 0.43 -0.32
N LEU A 290 -4.97 0.13 -1.37
CA LEU A 290 -5.07 0.99 -2.54
C LEU A 290 -5.93 2.21 -2.17
N ALA A 291 -5.32 3.13 -1.43
CA ALA A 291 -5.92 4.43 -1.18
C ALA A 291 -6.16 5.12 -2.53
N LEU A 292 -7.36 5.67 -2.71
CA LEU A 292 -7.67 6.47 -3.90
C LEU A 292 -6.60 7.58 -4.05
N PRO A 293 -5.94 7.67 -5.21
CA PRO A 293 -4.93 8.68 -5.47
C PRO A 293 -5.42 10.07 -5.11
N LYS A 294 -4.60 10.87 -4.40
CA LYS A 294 -4.95 12.26 -4.01
C LYS A 294 -5.34 13.13 -5.22
N SER A 295 -4.85 12.78 -6.41
CA SER A 295 -5.16 13.38 -7.70
C SER A 295 -6.63 13.25 -8.12
N TYR A 296 -7.41 12.33 -7.53
CA TYR A 296 -8.86 12.26 -7.76
C TYR A 296 -9.60 13.51 -7.25
N ILE A 297 -9.16 14.10 -6.13
CA ILE A 297 -9.72 15.36 -5.63
C ILE A 297 -9.44 16.51 -6.60
N GLU A 298 -8.32 16.48 -7.32
CA GLU A 298 -7.99 17.48 -8.33
C GLU A 298 -8.94 17.42 -9.54
N LEU A 299 -9.45 16.25 -9.92
CA LEU A 299 -10.46 16.13 -11.00
C LEU A 299 -11.70 16.97 -10.73
N ILE A 300 -12.21 16.93 -9.50
CA ILE A 300 -13.40 17.69 -9.09
C ILE A 300 -13.12 19.20 -9.23
N LYS A 301 -11.91 19.65 -8.88
CA LYS A 301 -11.53 21.07 -9.02
C LYS A 301 -11.44 21.50 -10.48
N GLN A 302 -11.09 20.60 -11.41
CA GLN A 302 -11.00 20.93 -12.84
C GLN A 302 -12.35 21.14 -13.50
N ALA A 303 -13.43 20.51 -13.01
CA ALA A 303 -14.78 20.77 -13.53
C ALA A 303 -15.13 22.27 -13.50
N GLY A 304 -14.69 22.98 -12.46
CA GLY A 304 -14.88 24.42 -12.32
C GLY A 304 -13.98 25.28 -13.21
N ARG A 305 -12.97 24.68 -13.87
CA ARG A 305 -12.03 25.39 -14.77
C ARG A 305 -12.40 25.23 -16.25
N VAL A 306 -13.19 24.21 -16.61
CA VAL A 306 -13.68 24.02 -17.98
C VAL A 306 -14.89 24.92 -18.22
N ARG A 307 -14.84 25.73 -19.28
CA ARG A 307 -15.93 26.63 -19.68
C ARG A 307 -16.78 26.00 -20.79
N ARG A 308 -17.97 26.58 -21.02
CA ARG A 308 -18.77 26.29 -22.22
C ARG A 308 -17.93 26.61 -23.46
N PRO A 309 -18.00 25.82 -24.54
CA PRO A 309 -18.97 24.76 -24.86
C PRO A 309 -18.57 23.34 -24.41
N PHE A 310 -17.63 23.17 -23.48
CA PHE A 310 -17.13 21.84 -23.09
C PHE A 310 -17.46 21.47 -21.63
N HIS A 311 -18.16 22.36 -20.92
CA HIS A 311 -18.37 22.24 -19.49
C HIS A 311 -19.29 21.06 -19.14
N SER A 312 -20.42 20.90 -19.84
CA SER A 312 -21.32 19.79 -19.52
C SER A 312 -20.69 18.45 -19.85
N GLN A 313 -19.93 18.36 -20.94
CA GLN A 313 -19.15 17.17 -21.30
C GLN A 313 -18.13 16.80 -20.22
N ALA A 314 -17.33 17.77 -19.74
CA ALA A 314 -16.35 17.55 -18.68
C ALA A 314 -17.01 17.09 -17.36
N VAL A 315 -18.14 17.69 -16.98
CA VAL A 315 -18.91 17.29 -15.79
C VAL A 315 -19.44 15.86 -15.92
N ALA A 316 -19.98 15.50 -17.08
CA ALA A 316 -20.47 14.14 -17.33
C ALA A 316 -19.35 13.11 -17.22
N LEU A 317 -18.18 13.37 -17.82
CA LEU A 317 -17.01 12.49 -17.69
C LEU A 317 -16.54 12.33 -16.24
N ILE A 318 -16.42 13.43 -15.49
CA ILE A 318 -16.04 13.38 -14.07
C ILE A 318 -17.08 12.61 -13.24
N SER A 319 -18.37 12.71 -13.59
CA SER A 319 -19.41 11.91 -12.95
C SER A 319 -19.25 10.41 -13.21
N LEU A 320 -18.83 10.01 -14.41
CA LEU A 320 -18.53 8.60 -14.70
C LEU A 320 -17.31 8.09 -13.93
N CYS A 321 -16.27 8.92 -13.78
CA CYS A 321 -15.14 8.62 -12.90
C CYS A 321 -15.58 8.40 -11.45
N ARG A 322 -16.54 9.21 -10.96
CA ARG A 322 -17.12 9.02 -9.64
C ARG A 322 -17.87 7.69 -9.51
N THR A 323 -18.59 7.27 -10.55
CA THR A 323 -19.22 5.95 -10.57
C THR A 323 -18.17 4.85 -10.43
N LEU A 324 -17.10 4.88 -11.23
CA LEU A 324 -16.02 3.89 -11.16
C LEU A 324 -15.34 3.86 -9.78
N VAL A 325 -15.07 5.02 -9.18
CA VAL A 325 -14.50 5.12 -7.83
C VAL A 325 -15.44 4.58 -6.75
N THR A 326 -16.75 4.79 -6.91
CA THR A 326 -17.75 4.24 -5.99
C THR A 326 -17.81 2.71 -6.10
N GLU A 327 -17.75 2.19 -7.33
CA GLU A 327 -17.70 0.74 -7.58
C GLU A 327 -16.40 0.13 -7.05
N PHE A 328 -15.26 0.81 -7.17
CA PHE A 328 -13.99 0.37 -6.60
C PHE A 328 -14.02 0.26 -5.07
N GLY A 329 -14.86 1.05 -4.40
CA GLY A 329 -15.08 0.95 -2.96
C GLY A 329 -15.82 -0.33 -2.53
N LYS A 330 -16.39 -1.10 -3.45
CA LYS A 330 -17.08 -2.36 -3.14
C LYS A 330 -16.10 -3.53 -3.11
N GLU A 331 -16.26 -4.42 -2.13
CA GLU A 331 -15.32 -5.53 -1.89
C GLU A 331 -15.04 -6.39 -3.13
N LYS A 332 -16.07 -6.68 -3.96
CA LYS A 332 -15.92 -7.45 -5.20
C LYS A 332 -15.03 -6.79 -6.26
N ASN A 333 -14.91 -5.46 -6.24
CA ASN A 333 -14.24 -4.65 -7.26
C ASN A 333 -12.99 -3.96 -6.71
N HIS A 334 -12.67 -4.15 -5.43
CA HIS A 334 -11.51 -3.57 -4.75
C HIS A 334 -10.24 -4.40 -5.02
N THR A 335 -9.85 -4.45 -6.29
CA THR A 335 -8.72 -5.25 -6.80
C THR A 335 -7.62 -4.32 -7.32
N ALA A 336 -6.34 -4.73 -7.29
CA ALA A 336 -5.29 -3.87 -7.83
C ALA A 336 -5.33 -3.74 -9.35
N GLU A 337 -5.98 -4.67 -10.06
CA GLU A 337 -6.29 -4.52 -11.49
C GLU A 337 -7.22 -3.31 -11.70
N ASN A 338 -8.34 -3.26 -10.98
CA ASN A 338 -9.27 -2.13 -11.05
C ASN A 338 -8.64 -0.82 -10.56
N ALA A 339 -7.75 -0.89 -9.58
CA ALA A 339 -6.99 0.28 -9.15
C ALA A 339 -6.04 0.76 -10.26
N LEU A 340 -5.30 -0.12 -10.93
CA LEU A 340 -4.45 0.23 -12.07
C LEU A 340 -5.28 0.84 -13.22
N PHE A 341 -6.47 0.30 -13.51
CA PHE A 341 -7.37 0.92 -14.50
C PHE A 341 -7.77 2.34 -14.07
N LEU A 342 -8.02 2.58 -12.78
CA LEU A 342 -8.26 3.94 -12.28
C LEU A 342 -6.99 4.81 -12.35
N GLU A 343 -5.81 4.27 -12.06
CA GLU A 343 -4.56 5.02 -12.11
C GLU A 343 -4.16 5.40 -13.53
N GLU A 344 -4.27 4.46 -14.46
CA GLU A 344 -3.89 4.65 -15.86
C GLU A 344 -4.90 5.52 -16.61
N PHE A 345 -6.19 5.39 -16.33
CA PHE A 345 -7.22 6.00 -17.18
C PHE A 345 -8.09 7.07 -16.50
N VAL A 346 -8.08 7.16 -15.17
CA VAL A 346 -8.97 8.09 -14.43
C VAL A 346 -8.20 9.16 -13.64
N ILE A 347 -6.96 8.91 -13.21
CA ILE A 347 -6.14 9.92 -12.49
C ILE A 347 -5.90 11.18 -13.35
N PHE A 348 -6.00 12.35 -12.71
CA PHE A 348 -5.74 13.66 -13.32
C PHE A 348 -4.33 13.82 -13.91
N ASP A 349 -3.32 13.18 -13.34
CA ASP A 349 -1.94 13.26 -13.85
C ASP A 349 -1.66 12.27 -14.98
N SER A 350 -2.61 11.39 -15.30
CA SER A 350 -2.46 10.42 -16.38
C SER A 350 -2.97 10.95 -17.72
N PRO A 351 -2.14 10.90 -18.78
CA PRO A 351 -2.60 10.94 -20.17
C PRO A 351 -3.49 9.72 -20.46
N PRO A 352 -4.68 9.86 -21.08
CA PRO A 352 -5.21 11.05 -21.74
C PRO A 352 -6.24 11.85 -20.92
N PHE A 353 -6.72 11.37 -19.77
CA PHE A 353 -7.87 11.97 -19.08
C PHE A 353 -7.60 13.39 -18.57
N GLY A 354 -6.50 13.56 -17.84
CA GLY A 354 -6.08 14.86 -17.33
C GLY A 354 -5.73 15.87 -18.41
N LEU A 355 -5.06 15.42 -19.46
CA LEU A 355 -4.74 16.24 -20.64
C LEU A 355 -6.02 16.74 -21.31
N SER A 356 -7.02 15.87 -21.48
CA SER A 356 -8.29 16.23 -22.12
C SER A 356 -9.05 17.32 -21.36
N LEU A 357 -9.07 17.23 -20.02
CA LEU A 357 -9.67 18.28 -19.18
C LEU A 357 -8.87 19.59 -19.22
N LYS A 358 -7.53 19.52 -19.25
CA LYS A 358 -6.67 20.70 -19.38
C LYS A 358 -6.85 21.37 -20.75
N GLU A 359 -6.94 20.59 -21.82
CA GLU A 359 -7.21 21.08 -23.17
C GLU A 359 -8.59 21.74 -23.27
N ALA A 360 -9.63 21.13 -22.68
CA ALA A 360 -10.95 21.73 -22.62
C ALA A 360 -10.98 23.03 -21.80
N ALA A 361 -10.21 23.11 -20.71
CA ALA A 361 -10.07 24.34 -19.93
C ALA A 361 -9.29 25.42 -20.70
N ALA A 362 -8.28 25.04 -21.48
CA ALA A 362 -7.46 25.96 -22.26
C ALA A 362 -8.16 26.44 -23.55
N ALA A 363 -9.12 25.67 -24.07
CA ALA A 363 -9.83 25.97 -25.32
C ALA A 363 -10.56 27.30 -25.31
N VAL A 364 -11.06 27.74 -24.14
CA VAL A 364 -11.87 28.96 -24.01
C VAL A 364 -11.33 29.85 -22.90
N THR A 365 -10.39 30.72 -23.24
CA THR A 365 -9.82 31.73 -22.33
C THR A 365 -10.70 32.97 -22.15
N GLU A 366 -11.63 33.21 -23.08
CA GLU A 366 -12.70 34.21 -22.98
C GLU A 366 -13.93 33.70 -23.73
N LEU A 367 -15.12 33.84 -23.14
CA LEU A 367 -16.36 33.40 -23.79
C LEU A 367 -16.77 34.43 -24.86
N ARG A 368 -16.88 33.97 -26.11
CA ARG A 368 -17.35 34.74 -27.28
C ARG A 368 -18.47 33.97 -27.99
N THR A 369 -18.92 34.46 -29.13
CA THR A 369 -19.76 33.64 -30.02
C THR A 369 -18.99 32.38 -30.42
N VAL A 370 -19.66 31.23 -30.35
CA VAL A 370 -19.05 29.92 -30.64
C VAL A 370 -19.73 29.33 -31.87
N ASP A 371 -18.94 28.71 -32.75
CA ASP A 371 -19.46 27.88 -33.82
C ASP A 371 -19.92 26.54 -33.24
N THR A 372 -21.24 26.39 -33.10
CA THR A 372 -21.87 25.19 -32.55
C THR A 372 -22.03 24.07 -33.58
N GLU A 373 -21.97 24.41 -34.89
CA GLU A 373 -22.11 23.45 -35.99
C GLU A 373 -20.83 22.60 -36.14
N ASN A 374 -19.66 23.21 -35.96
CA ASN A 374 -18.36 22.54 -36.11
C ASN A 374 -17.69 22.19 -34.77
N LEU A 375 -18.46 22.08 -33.68
CA LEU A 375 -17.93 21.80 -32.35
C LEU A 375 -17.11 20.49 -32.29
N GLU A 376 -17.51 19.50 -33.08
CA GLU A 376 -16.91 18.17 -33.14
C GLU A 376 -15.51 18.17 -33.77
N GLU A 377 -15.20 19.17 -34.57
CA GLU A 377 -13.88 19.33 -35.18
C GLU A 377 -12.86 19.91 -34.20
N HIS A 378 -13.33 20.55 -33.13
CA HIS A 378 -12.51 21.23 -32.14
C HIS A 378 -11.59 20.25 -31.39
N ALA A 379 -10.33 20.63 -31.18
CA ALA A 379 -9.33 19.79 -30.51
C ALA A 379 -9.79 19.32 -29.12
N ALA A 380 -10.34 20.22 -28.31
CA ALA A 380 -10.91 19.88 -27.00
C ALA A 380 -12.04 18.85 -27.05
N TYR A 381 -12.92 18.90 -28.07
CA TYR A 381 -13.97 17.88 -28.23
C TYR A 381 -13.33 16.52 -28.49
N LYS A 382 -12.40 16.45 -29.45
CA LYS A 382 -11.67 15.22 -29.79
C LYS A 382 -10.93 14.65 -28.57
N ALA A 383 -10.32 15.50 -27.75
CA ALA A 383 -9.67 15.07 -26.52
C ALA A 383 -10.66 14.47 -25.52
N LEU A 384 -11.82 15.11 -25.31
CA LEU A 384 -12.87 14.59 -24.43
C LEU A 384 -13.44 13.25 -24.94
N VAL A 385 -13.54 13.04 -26.25
CA VAL A 385 -13.91 11.74 -26.84
C VAL A 385 -12.85 10.68 -26.57
N VAL A 386 -11.56 11.03 -26.63
CA VAL A 386 -10.48 10.10 -26.24
C VAL A 386 -10.61 9.71 -24.76
N ALA A 387 -10.89 10.67 -23.88
CA ALA A 387 -11.15 10.42 -22.46
C ALA A 387 -12.38 9.51 -22.24
N GLN A 388 -13.47 9.74 -22.97
CA GLN A 388 -14.67 8.88 -22.96
C GLN A 388 -14.33 7.43 -23.31
N ASN A 389 -13.58 7.21 -24.39
CA ASN A 389 -13.21 5.85 -24.82
C ASN A 389 -12.35 5.12 -23.78
N ARG A 390 -11.53 5.85 -23.02
CA ARG A 390 -10.77 5.24 -21.91
C ARG A 390 -11.65 4.88 -20.72
N ILE A 391 -12.60 5.73 -20.35
CA ILE A 391 -13.60 5.40 -19.33
C ILE A 391 -14.40 4.15 -19.74
N LYS A 392 -14.76 4.00 -21.02
CA LYS A 392 -15.45 2.80 -21.52
C LYS A 392 -14.68 1.51 -21.22
N ILE A 393 -13.36 1.54 -21.44
CA ILE A 393 -12.47 0.41 -21.12
C ILE A 393 -12.52 0.11 -19.62
N CYS A 394 -12.50 1.14 -18.76
CA CYS A 394 -12.64 0.95 -17.31
C CYS A 394 -13.99 0.35 -16.92
N PHE A 395 -15.10 0.81 -17.52
CA PHE A 395 -16.42 0.22 -17.26
C PHE A 395 -16.44 -1.27 -17.61
N SER A 396 -15.77 -1.65 -18.69
CA SER A 396 -15.62 -3.04 -19.11
C SER A 396 -14.84 -3.86 -18.09
N ALA A 397 -13.68 -3.36 -17.66
CA ALA A 397 -12.85 -4.00 -16.63
C ALA A 397 -13.59 -4.19 -15.28
N PHE A 398 -14.50 -3.27 -14.95
CA PHE A 398 -15.32 -3.33 -13.74
C PHE A 398 -16.57 -4.22 -13.87
N GLY A 399 -16.77 -4.87 -15.02
CA GLY A 399 -17.96 -5.69 -15.29
C GLY A 399 -19.25 -4.87 -15.37
N LEU A 400 -19.16 -3.62 -15.85
CA LEU A 400 -20.27 -2.66 -15.98
C LEU A 400 -20.62 -2.41 -17.47
N GLU A 401 -20.33 -3.35 -18.36
CA GLU A 401 -20.54 -3.19 -19.80
C GLU A 401 -22.01 -2.95 -20.14
N ASP A 402 -22.91 -3.67 -19.47
CA ASP A 402 -24.35 -3.56 -19.65
C ASP A 402 -24.88 -2.16 -19.32
N ASP A 403 -24.22 -1.46 -18.39
CA ASP A 403 -24.58 -0.09 -17.98
C ASP A 403 -24.04 0.97 -18.94
N TRP A 404 -23.07 0.63 -19.81
CA TRP A 404 -22.38 1.62 -20.65
C TRP A 404 -23.33 2.38 -21.58
N SER A 405 -24.28 1.69 -22.19
CA SER A 405 -25.22 2.30 -23.15
C SER A 405 -26.00 3.46 -22.52
N ALA A 406 -26.41 3.34 -21.25
CA ALA A 406 -27.08 4.41 -20.53
C ALA A 406 -26.12 5.57 -20.19
N LYS A 407 -24.83 5.28 -19.92
CA LYS A 407 -23.82 6.31 -19.64
C LYS A 407 -23.38 7.07 -20.89
N GLU A 408 -23.34 6.40 -22.04
CA GLU A 408 -23.06 6.99 -23.34
C GLU A 408 -24.15 7.98 -23.77
N LEU A 409 -25.41 7.68 -23.42
CA LEU A 409 -26.51 8.62 -23.58
C LEU A 409 -26.30 9.89 -22.75
N LEU A 410 -25.87 9.77 -21.49
CA LEU A 410 -25.57 10.93 -20.64
C LEU A 410 -24.46 11.83 -21.21
N LEU A 411 -23.44 11.23 -21.84
CA LEU A 411 -22.37 11.97 -22.51
C LEU A 411 -22.89 12.69 -23.77
N SER A 412 -23.75 12.02 -24.54
CA SER A 412 -24.39 12.60 -25.73
C SER A 412 -25.31 13.77 -25.36
N ASP A 413 -26.14 13.60 -24.32
CA ASP A 413 -26.99 14.65 -23.78
C ASP A 413 -26.18 15.86 -23.28
N ALA A 414 -25.00 15.61 -22.72
CA ALA A 414 -24.10 16.66 -22.26
C ALA A 414 -23.55 17.51 -23.42
N VAL A 415 -23.24 16.90 -24.56
CA VAL A 415 -22.87 17.61 -25.80
C VAL A 415 -24.02 18.47 -26.30
N THR A 416 -25.22 17.89 -26.39
CA THR A 416 -26.44 18.62 -26.82
C THR A 416 -26.70 19.81 -25.92
N LYS A 417 -26.62 19.62 -24.60
CA LYS A 417 -26.79 20.69 -23.61
C LYS A 417 -25.75 21.80 -23.74
N ASP A 418 -24.50 21.47 -24.05
CA ASP A 418 -23.47 22.46 -24.35
C ASP A 418 -23.81 23.27 -25.61
N LYS A 419 -24.22 22.59 -26.70
CA LYS A 419 -24.63 23.23 -27.97
C LYS A 419 -25.83 24.16 -27.77
N GLU A 420 -26.92 23.67 -27.16
CA GLU A 420 -28.13 24.45 -26.90
C GLU A 420 -27.85 25.74 -26.12
N ARG A 421 -27.01 25.67 -25.07
CA ARG A 421 -26.65 26.85 -24.27
C ARG A 421 -25.83 27.86 -25.05
N MET A 422 -24.95 27.38 -25.94
CA MET A 422 -24.20 28.27 -26.81
C MET A 422 -25.06 28.88 -27.91
N ASP A 423 -26.05 28.16 -28.43
CA ASP A 423 -27.01 28.69 -29.38
C ASP A 423 -27.90 29.76 -28.74
N GLU A 424 -28.35 29.55 -27.50
CA GLU A 424 -29.04 30.56 -26.70
C GLU A 424 -28.17 31.82 -26.52
N LEU A 425 -26.88 31.67 -26.17
CA LEU A 425 -25.95 32.78 -26.04
C LEU A 425 -25.75 33.50 -27.38
N ASN A 426 -25.47 32.76 -28.45
CA ASN A 426 -25.26 33.29 -29.80
C ASN A 426 -26.50 34.07 -30.26
N LYS A 427 -27.70 33.55 -30.02
CA LYS A 427 -28.96 34.22 -30.32
C LYS A 427 -29.11 35.51 -29.53
N ALA A 428 -28.89 35.47 -28.21
CA ALA A 428 -28.99 36.65 -27.34
C ALA A 428 -27.99 37.75 -27.74
N LEU A 429 -26.76 37.36 -28.10
CA LEU A 429 -25.73 38.29 -28.56
C LEU A 429 -26.03 38.87 -29.95
N ARG A 430 -26.57 38.08 -30.89
CA ARG A 430 -26.99 38.54 -32.22
C ARG A 430 -28.16 39.52 -32.17
N THR A 431 -29.07 39.37 -31.20
CA THR A 431 -30.20 40.30 -31.01
C THR A 431 -29.81 41.62 -30.34
N ARG A 432 -28.56 41.75 -29.86
CA ARG A 432 -28.08 42.96 -29.22
C ARG A 432 -27.59 43.95 -30.28
N PRO A 433 -27.95 45.24 -30.21
CA PRO A 433 -27.32 46.26 -31.05
C PRO A 433 -25.80 46.21 -30.84
N PRO A 434 -24.97 46.32 -31.91
CA PRO A 434 -23.53 46.37 -31.75
C PRO A 434 -23.17 47.56 -30.87
N LEU A 435 -22.43 47.30 -29.78
CA LEU A 435 -21.81 48.36 -28.98
C LEU A 435 -20.96 49.21 -29.92
N THR A 436 -21.26 50.50 -30.00
CA THR A 436 -20.48 51.41 -30.84
C THR A 436 -19.06 51.54 -30.27
N THR A 437 -18.06 51.75 -31.13
CA THR A 437 -16.65 51.85 -30.73
C THR A 437 -16.41 52.96 -29.70
N GLN A 438 -17.28 53.97 -29.63
CA GLN A 438 -17.28 55.03 -28.61
C GLN A 438 -17.69 54.54 -27.21
N GLU A 439 -18.61 53.58 -27.10
CA GLU A 439 -19.09 53.05 -25.81
C GLU A 439 -18.07 52.14 -25.12
N ARG A 440 -17.15 51.52 -25.88
CA ARG A 440 -16.12 50.61 -25.33
C ARG A 440 -14.88 51.29 -24.75
N ALA A 441 -14.64 52.57 -25.06
CA ALA A 441 -13.29 53.17 -24.91
C ALA A 441 -13.17 54.29 -23.87
N ALA A 442 -14.25 54.95 -23.46
CA ALA A 442 -14.15 56.05 -22.51
C ALA A 442 -14.25 55.55 -21.07
N GLN A 443 -13.16 55.00 -20.54
CA GLN A 443 -13.03 54.81 -19.10
C GLN A 443 -12.74 56.16 -18.43
N ALA A 444 -13.43 56.42 -17.33
CA ALA A 444 -13.22 57.58 -16.49
C ALA A 444 -12.68 57.15 -15.12
N LYS A 445 -11.73 57.91 -14.61
CA LYS A 445 -11.19 57.72 -13.26
C LYS A 445 -12.00 58.54 -12.27
N VAL A 446 -12.78 57.86 -11.44
CA VAL A 446 -13.71 58.49 -10.50
C VAL A 446 -13.15 58.38 -9.09
N THR A 447 -13.06 59.51 -8.40
CA THR A 447 -12.70 59.59 -6.98
C THR A 447 -13.93 60.02 -6.18
N VAL A 448 -14.33 59.22 -5.20
CA VAL A 448 -15.48 59.51 -4.34
C VAL A 448 -15.03 59.65 -2.90
N ALA A 449 -15.24 60.84 -2.33
CA ALA A 449 -15.06 61.11 -0.91
C ALA A 449 -16.40 60.92 -0.18
N VAL A 450 -16.43 60.05 0.82
CA VAL A 450 -17.62 59.70 1.60
C VAL A 450 -17.63 60.49 2.90
N TYR A 451 -18.75 61.11 3.23
CA TYR A 451 -18.95 61.91 4.45
C TYR A 451 -20.16 61.41 5.21
N GLU A 452 -20.09 61.40 6.54
CA GLU A 452 -21.26 61.12 7.39
C GLU A 452 -21.99 62.42 7.74
N LYS A 453 -23.33 62.43 7.62
CA LYS A 453 -24.18 63.59 7.95
C LYS A 453 -24.01 64.12 9.38
N THR A 454 -23.43 63.34 10.29
CA THR A 454 -23.38 63.63 11.75
C THR A 454 -22.11 64.34 12.23
N THR A 455 -21.11 64.56 11.37
CA THR A 455 -19.82 65.11 11.79
C THR A 455 -19.76 66.64 11.62
N PRO A 456 -19.48 67.42 12.68
CA PRO A 456 -19.48 68.90 12.63
C PRO A 456 -18.32 69.50 11.83
N GLU A 457 -17.27 68.72 11.52
CA GLU A 457 -16.24 69.05 10.52
C GLU A 457 -16.30 68.02 9.39
N PRO A 458 -16.48 68.43 8.11
CA PRO A 458 -16.61 67.50 7.00
C PRO A 458 -15.24 66.96 6.60
N GLN A 459 -14.70 66.04 7.39
CA GLN A 459 -13.62 65.18 6.94
C GLN A 459 -14.22 63.95 6.25
N ALA A 460 -13.66 63.58 5.10
CA ALA A 460 -14.07 62.38 4.42
C ALA A 460 -13.71 61.17 5.30
N VAL A 461 -14.72 60.38 5.68
CA VAL A 461 -14.52 59.15 6.45
C VAL A 461 -13.93 58.03 5.59
N HIS A 462 -14.05 58.16 4.27
CA HIS A 462 -13.49 57.23 3.32
C HIS A 462 -13.31 57.90 1.95
N GLU A 463 -12.27 57.55 1.21
CA GLU A 463 -12.07 58.01 -0.16
C GLU A 463 -11.69 56.82 -1.04
N VAL A 464 -12.39 56.63 -2.15
CA VAL A 464 -12.15 55.53 -3.09
C VAL A 464 -11.95 56.08 -4.48
N THR A 465 -10.92 55.60 -5.17
CA THR A 465 -10.70 55.90 -6.58
C THR A 465 -10.72 54.62 -7.39
N PHE A 466 -11.47 54.59 -8.48
CA PHE A 466 -11.56 53.45 -9.40
C PHE A 466 -11.88 53.90 -10.82
N ASP A 467 -11.57 53.03 -11.79
CA ASP A 467 -11.90 53.24 -13.20
C ASP A 467 -13.27 52.64 -13.52
N VAL A 468 -14.09 53.37 -14.27
CA VAL A 468 -15.46 52.98 -14.63
C VAL A 468 -15.81 53.53 -16.01
N GLU A 469 -16.68 52.84 -16.74
CA GLU A 469 -17.16 53.34 -18.04
C GLU A 469 -17.86 54.69 -17.87
N SER A 470 -17.58 55.66 -18.75
CA SER A 470 -18.20 56.99 -18.72
C SER A 470 -19.72 56.94 -18.90
N SER A 471 -20.25 55.87 -19.50
CA SER A 471 -21.69 55.63 -19.62
C SER A 471 -22.34 55.20 -18.30
N ALA A 472 -21.56 54.81 -17.30
CA ALA A 472 -22.09 54.36 -16.02
C ALA A 472 -22.80 55.50 -15.28
N ARG A 473 -23.89 55.15 -14.59
CA ARG A 473 -24.69 56.10 -13.83
C ARG A 473 -24.18 56.21 -12.40
N LEU A 474 -24.45 57.34 -11.74
CA LEU A 474 -24.08 57.55 -10.35
C LEU A 474 -24.61 56.47 -9.41
N SER A 475 -25.79 55.90 -9.67
CA SER A 475 -26.31 54.72 -8.97
C SER A 475 -25.32 53.55 -8.92
N ALA A 476 -24.62 53.27 -10.02
CA ALA A 476 -23.58 52.23 -10.08
C ALA A 476 -22.34 52.62 -9.28
N VAL A 477 -21.91 53.89 -9.37
CA VAL A 477 -20.80 54.45 -8.57
C VAL A 477 -21.10 54.32 -7.08
N ARG A 478 -22.32 54.67 -6.63
CA ARG A 478 -22.78 54.52 -5.24
C ARG A 478 -22.66 53.08 -4.76
N TRP A 479 -23.12 52.15 -5.60
CA TRP A 479 -23.08 50.73 -5.29
C TRP A 479 -21.64 50.24 -5.09
N THR A 480 -20.73 50.62 -5.99
CA THR A 480 -19.31 50.29 -5.91
C THR A 480 -18.66 50.86 -4.65
N VAL A 481 -18.86 52.15 -4.38
CA VAL A 481 -18.30 52.81 -3.19
C VAL A 481 -18.81 52.17 -1.90
N ALA A 482 -20.12 51.90 -1.82
CA ALA A 482 -20.69 51.24 -0.65
C ALA A 482 -20.16 49.82 -0.43
N GLY A 483 -19.68 49.13 -1.47
CA GLY A 483 -19.03 47.82 -1.34
C GLY A 483 -17.71 47.86 -0.56
N GLY A 484 -17.01 48.99 -0.54
CA GLY A 484 -15.75 49.18 0.19
C GLY A 484 -15.92 49.69 1.64
N LEU A 485 -17.14 50.04 2.06
CA LEU A 485 -17.41 50.62 3.37
C LEU A 485 -17.73 49.56 4.44
N PRO A 486 -17.54 49.86 5.75
CA PRO A 486 -18.02 49.02 6.84
C PRO A 486 -19.53 48.74 6.74
N LYS A 487 -19.99 47.54 7.12
CA LYS A 487 -21.36 47.04 6.88
C LYS A 487 -22.49 48.05 7.19
N GLN A 488 -22.40 48.77 8.31
CA GLN A 488 -23.43 49.74 8.71
C GLN A 488 -23.43 50.97 7.80
N LEU A 489 -22.24 51.50 7.48
CA LEU A 489 -22.08 52.65 6.58
C LEU A 489 -22.41 52.28 5.13
N ALA A 490 -22.02 51.09 4.67
CA ALA A 490 -22.38 50.53 3.37
C ALA A 490 -23.89 50.47 3.16
N ARG A 491 -24.65 50.06 4.18
CA ARG A 491 -26.12 50.01 4.13
C ARG A 491 -26.71 51.40 3.96
N ARG A 492 -26.29 52.36 4.78
CA ARG A 492 -26.74 53.76 4.68
C ARG A 492 -26.37 54.37 3.32
N ALA A 493 -25.13 54.16 2.87
CA ALA A 493 -24.67 54.66 1.57
C ALA A 493 -25.52 54.14 0.39
N ARG A 494 -26.00 52.89 0.45
CA ARG A 494 -26.89 52.33 -0.58
C ARG A 494 -28.32 52.85 -0.52
N GLN A 495 -28.83 53.12 0.69
CA GLN A 495 -30.24 53.47 0.90
C GLN A 495 -30.47 54.99 0.82
N GLU A 496 -29.58 55.76 1.43
CA GLU A 496 -29.76 57.19 1.75
C GLU A 496 -28.64 58.06 1.17
N GLY A 497 -27.63 57.45 0.53
CA GLY A 497 -26.47 58.16 0.01
C GLY A 497 -26.80 59.12 -1.13
N GLU A 498 -26.41 60.38 -0.97
CA GLU A 498 -26.65 61.48 -1.91
C GLU A 498 -25.31 61.96 -2.50
N PHE A 499 -25.26 62.17 -3.83
CA PHE A 499 -24.07 62.69 -4.48
C PHE A 499 -24.13 64.20 -4.64
N LEU A 500 -23.05 64.86 -4.22
CA LEU A 500 -22.80 66.27 -4.48
C LEU A 500 -21.63 66.41 -5.47
N PHE A 501 -21.74 67.35 -6.40
CA PHE A 501 -20.74 67.59 -7.44
C PHE A 501 -20.56 69.07 -7.76
N GLY A 502 -19.30 69.49 -7.96
CA GLY A 502 -18.93 70.87 -8.31
C GLY A 502 -18.61 71.74 -7.10
N PRO A 503 -18.17 72.99 -7.33
CA PRO A 503 -17.74 73.92 -6.27
C PRO A 503 -18.89 74.37 -5.35
N GLU A 504 -20.14 74.29 -5.82
CA GLU A 504 -21.35 74.65 -5.06
C GLU A 504 -22.02 73.42 -4.40
N ASP A 505 -21.40 72.24 -4.48
CA ASP A 505 -21.93 70.99 -3.93
C ASP A 505 -23.38 70.70 -4.38
N GLU A 506 -23.64 70.87 -5.68
CA GLU A 506 -24.98 70.61 -6.25
C GLU A 506 -25.34 69.13 -6.15
N HIS A 507 -26.58 68.85 -5.71
CA HIS A 507 -27.12 67.50 -5.68
C HIS A 507 -27.27 66.92 -7.09
N ARG A 508 -26.77 65.70 -7.31
CA ARG A 508 -26.87 64.99 -8.59
C ARG A 508 -27.77 63.76 -8.47
N ASP A 509 -28.68 63.64 -9.44
CA ASP A 509 -29.58 62.50 -9.52
C ASP A 509 -28.82 61.20 -9.82
N LEU A 510 -29.26 60.08 -9.22
CA LEU A 510 -28.61 58.78 -9.37
C LEU A 510 -28.65 58.21 -10.80
N HIS A 511 -29.51 58.74 -11.66
CA HIS A 511 -29.59 58.40 -13.07
C HIS A 511 -28.62 59.20 -13.95
N THR A 512 -27.94 60.21 -13.39
CA THR A 512 -26.92 61.00 -14.10
C THR A 512 -25.80 60.09 -14.57
N ALA A 513 -25.47 60.15 -15.86
CA ALA A 513 -24.34 59.44 -16.44
C ALA A 513 -23.02 60.18 -16.13
N LEU A 514 -21.94 59.44 -15.89
CA LEU A 514 -20.62 60.00 -15.61
C LEU A 514 -20.08 60.86 -16.76
N SER A 515 -20.45 60.56 -18.00
CA SER A 515 -20.07 61.34 -19.18
C SER A 515 -20.48 62.81 -19.09
N ALA A 516 -21.48 63.14 -18.27
CA ALA A 516 -21.90 64.52 -18.01
C ALA A 516 -21.10 65.22 -16.89
N LEU A 517 -20.27 64.48 -16.15
CA LEU A 517 -19.59 64.93 -14.92
C LEU A 517 -18.06 64.79 -15.00
N ILE A 518 -17.54 64.11 -16.02
CA ILE A 518 -16.11 63.94 -16.23
C ILE A 518 -15.50 65.18 -16.89
N ASP A 519 -14.30 65.52 -16.48
CA ASP A 519 -13.52 66.61 -17.08
C ASP A 519 -12.86 66.19 -18.41
N SER A 520 -12.17 67.13 -19.06
CA SER A 520 -11.42 66.89 -20.31
C SER A 520 -10.29 65.86 -20.19
N SER A 521 -9.93 65.46 -18.97
CA SER A 521 -8.95 64.41 -18.66
C SER A 521 -9.61 63.08 -18.26
N ASN A 522 -10.92 62.92 -18.49
CA ASN A 522 -11.74 61.76 -18.06
C ASN A 522 -11.67 61.48 -16.56
N LYS A 523 -11.58 62.53 -15.72
CA LYS A 523 -11.60 62.40 -14.27
C LYS A 523 -12.85 63.05 -13.69
N CYS A 524 -13.36 62.48 -12.60
CA CYS A 524 -14.48 63.03 -11.86
C CYS A 524 -14.24 62.90 -10.36
N LYS A 525 -14.51 63.96 -9.60
CA LYS A 525 -14.49 63.94 -8.13
C LYS A 525 -15.90 64.15 -7.60
N LEU A 526 -16.40 63.21 -6.81
CA LEU A 526 -17.75 63.23 -6.23
C LEU A 526 -17.67 63.21 -4.71
N LYS A 527 -18.63 63.86 -4.06
CA LYS A 527 -18.86 63.70 -2.62
C LYS A 527 -20.09 62.84 -2.42
N LEU A 528 -19.99 61.79 -1.62
CA LEU A 528 -21.12 60.95 -1.23
C LEU A 528 -21.46 61.22 0.23
N ILE A 529 -22.62 61.81 0.48
CA ILE A 529 -23.10 62.11 1.83
C ILE A 529 -23.99 60.95 2.30
N VAL A 530 -23.67 60.36 3.45
CA VAL A 530 -24.29 59.13 3.99
C VAL A 530 -24.91 59.34 5.37
#